data_AF-A0A090AIG5-F1
#
_entry.id   AF-A0A090AIG5-F1
#
_cell.length_a   1.000
_cell.length_b   1.000
_cell.length_c   1.000
_cell.angle_alpha   90.00
_cell.angle_beta   90.00
_cell.angle_gamma   90.00
#
_symmetry.space_group_name_H-M   'P 1'
#
loop_
_entity.id
_entity.type
_entity.pdbx_description
1 polymer ?
#
loop_
_entity_poly.entity_id
_entity_poly.type
_entity_poly.pdbx_seq_one_letter_code
_entity_poly.pdbx_strand_id
1 'polypeptide(L)'
;MYGELLQKFENIENLGGKAWQHGLNLDLIEQTNIKDCSLHCFHYQQMFELLFKHLLETKSKYGSYSHSHKLHKLLEELIEYTPFKTDKSKYRMALQVITVCAEEYRYNFLIDCEAYKDSVKISHELLKELLEFEANIPHRSGENKSSSVS
;
A
#
# COMPACT_ATOMS: atom_id res chain seq x y z
N MET A 1 8.44 -11.24 4.88
CA MET A 1 7.11 -11.17 5.51
C MET A 1 6.64 -9.73 5.45
N TYR A 2 5.37 -9.49 5.13
CA TYR A 2 4.81 -8.14 4.96
C TYR A 2 4.71 -7.38 6.28
N GLY A 3 4.34 -8.03 7.37
CA GLY A 3 4.29 -7.42 8.69
C GLY A 3 5.63 -6.82 9.12
N GLU A 4 6.73 -7.52 8.82
CA GLU A 4 8.09 -7.03 9.06
C GLU A 4 8.44 -5.83 8.17
N LEU A 5 8.11 -5.89 6.88
CA LEU A 5 8.35 -4.77 5.94
C LEU A 5 7.61 -3.49 6.37
N LEU A 6 6.41 -3.63 6.94
CA LEU A 6 5.59 -2.51 7.40
C LEU A 6 5.72 -2.22 8.90
N GLN A 7 6.71 -2.80 9.61
CA GLN A 7 6.81 -2.72 11.07
C GLN A 7 6.83 -1.28 11.61
N LYS A 8 7.33 -0.31 10.83
CA LYS A 8 7.29 1.11 11.22
C LYS A 8 5.89 1.67 11.47
N PHE A 9 4.85 0.97 11.01
CA PHE A 9 3.45 1.33 11.21
C PHE A 9 2.76 0.49 12.30
N GLU A 10 3.52 -0.31 13.03
CA GLU A 10 3.01 -1.15 14.11
C GLU A 10 2.21 -0.32 15.13
N ASN A 11 0.93 -0.69 15.30
CA ASN A 11 -0.03 -0.07 16.22
C ASN A 11 -0.23 1.44 16.06
N ILE A 12 0.10 2.01 14.89
CA ILE A 12 -0.20 3.41 14.59
C ILE A 12 -1.67 3.54 14.16
N GLU A 13 -2.41 4.45 14.78
CA GLU A 13 -3.83 4.68 14.47
C GLU A 13 -4.04 5.57 13.22
N ASN A 14 -3.52 5.13 12.08
CA ASN A 14 -3.68 5.80 10.80
C ASN A 14 -3.76 4.81 9.62
N LEU A 15 -3.77 5.33 8.40
CA LEU A 15 -3.82 4.51 7.17
C LEU A 15 -2.59 3.59 7.04
N GLY A 16 -1.40 4.06 7.41
CA GLY A 16 -0.19 3.24 7.46
C GLY A 16 -0.33 2.05 8.41
N GLY A 17 -0.86 2.25 9.61
CA GLY A 17 -1.09 1.16 10.57
C GLY A 17 -2.18 0.18 10.10
N LYS A 18 -3.19 0.66 9.37
CA LYS A 18 -4.13 -0.22 8.69
C LYS A 18 -3.45 -1.04 7.60
N ALA A 19 -2.56 -0.44 6.80
CA ALA A 19 -1.78 -1.19 5.80
C ALA A 19 -0.94 -2.30 6.46
N TRP A 20 -0.31 -2.03 7.62
CA TRP A 20 0.41 -3.03 8.40
C TRP A 20 -0.49 -4.18 8.90
N GLN A 21 -1.70 -3.88 9.39
CA GLN A 21 -2.67 -4.93 9.77
C GLN A 21 -3.02 -5.85 8.59
N HIS A 22 -3.16 -5.31 7.38
CA HIS A 22 -3.33 -6.13 6.17
C HIS A 22 -2.07 -6.93 5.85
N GLY A 23 -0.87 -6.37 6.05
CA GLY A 23 0.41 -7.08 5.97
C GLY A 23 0.48 -8.30 6.89
N LEU A 24 0.08 -8.16 8.17
CA LEU A 24 0.03 -9.28 9.10
C LEU A 24 -0.96 -10.37 8.66
N ASN A 25 -2.12 -9.98 8.12
CA ASN A 25 -3.09 -10.95 7.61
C ASN A 25 -2.53 -11.73 6.42
N LEU A 26 -1.77 -11.11 5.53
CA LEU A 26 -1.06 -11.81 4.45
C LEU A 26 -0.11 -12.86 5.00
N ASP A 27 0.72 -12.47 5.97
CA ASP A 27 1.69 -13.37 6.61
C ASP A 27 1.01 -14.57 7.29
N LEU A 28 -0.17 -14.37 7.89
CA LEU A 28 -0.98 -15.46 8.46
C LEU A 28 -1.57 -16.36 7.38
N ILE A 29 -2.09 -15.78 6.29
CA ILE A 29 -2.68 -16.54 5.18
C ILE A 29 -1.61 -17.42 4.51
N GLU A 30 -0.40 -16.92 4.31
CA GLU A 30 0.73 -17.67 3.73
C GLU A 30 1.14 -18.88 4.58
N GLN A 31 0.80 -18.90 5.87
CA GLN A 31 1.03 -20.05 6.76
C GLN A 31 -0.08 -21.11 6.71
N THR A 32 -1.16 -20.86 5.97
CA THR A 32 -2.27 -21.80 5.82
C THR A 32 -2.12 -22.68 4.57
N ASN A 33 -2.92 -23.75 4.49
CA ASN A 33 -3.02 -24.60 3.30
C ASN A 33 -4.18 -24.19 2.37
N ILE A 34 -4.68 -22.94 2.49
CA ILE A 34 -5.76 -22.44 1.65
C ILE A 34 -5.24 -22.31 0.21
N LYS A 35 -5.86 -23.04 -0.72
CA LYS A 35 -5.46 -23.05 -2.14
C LYS A 35 -5.96 -21.82 -2.90
N ASP A 36 -7.10 -21.31 -2.47
CA ASP A 36 -7.74 -20.16 -3.09
C ASP A 36 -7.01 -18.86 -2.69
N CYS A 37 -6.71 -18.01 -3.67
CA CYS A 37 -5.95 -16.79 -3.45
C CYS A 37 -6.83 -15.56 -3.13
N SER A 38 -8.15 -15.69 -3.05
CA SER A 38 -9.06 -14.54 -2.89
C SER A 38 -8.79 -13.75 -1.61
N LEU A 39 -8.57 -14.43 -0.49
CA LEU A 39 -8.25 -13.80 0.80
C LEU A 39 -6.91 -13.06 0.72
N HIS A 40 -5.88 -13.73 0.21
CA HIS A 40 -4.56 -13.12 0.03
C HIS A 40 -4.67 -11.89 -0.87
N CYS A 41 -5.40 -11.99 -1.97
CA CYS A 41 -5.64 -10.92 -2.91
C CYS A 41 -6.34 -9.71 -2.31
N PHE A 42 -7.41 -9.93 -1.55
CA PHE A 42 -8.11 -8.87 -0.84
C PHE A 42 -7.18 -8.12 0.11
N HIS A 43 -6.44 -8.85 0.97
CA HIS A 43 -5.54 -8.21 1.91
C HIS A 43 -4.37 -7.50 1.21
N TYR A 44 -3.85 -8.04 0.11
CA TYR A 44 -2.77 -7.43 -0.65
C TYR A 44 -3.20 -6.12 -1.32
N GLN A 45 -4.39 -6.11 -1.91
CA GLN A 45 -4.95 -4.90 -2.50
C GLN A 45 -5.18 -3.83 -1.44
N GLN A 46 -5.79 -4.18 -0.29
CA GLN A 46 -6.04 -3.24 0.80
C GLN A 46 -4.75 -2.68 1.40
N MET A 47 -3.73 -3.51 1.60
CA MET A 47 -2.40 -3.07 2.05
C MET A 47 -1.84 -1.97 1.12
N PHE A 48 -1.87 -2.21 -0.19
CA PHE A 48 -1.39 -1.23 -1.18
C PHE A 48 -2.24 0.04 -1.21
N GLU A 49 -3.56 -0.09 -1.23
CA GLU A 49 -4.47 1.06 -1.27
C GLU A 49 -4.23 1.98 -0.07
N LEU A 50 -4.18 1.42 1.13
CA LEU A 50 -3.98 2.16 2.37
C LEU A 50 -2.58 2.79 2.42
N LEU A 51 -1.54 2.10 1.95
CA LEU A 51 -0.19 2.67 1.87
C LEU A 51 -0.13 3.84 0.89
N PHE A 52 -0.74 3.73 -0.29
CA PHE A 52 -0.82 4.85 -1.24
C PHE A 52 -1.53 6.06 -0.64
N LYS A 53 -2.69 5.83 0.00
CA LYS A 53 -3.48 6.89 0.62
C LYS A 53 -2.74 7.53 1.80
N HIS A 54 -2.04 6.75 2.61
CA HIS A 54 -1.15 7.25 3.66
C HIS A 54 -0.07 8.17 3.09
N LEU A 55 0.61 7.75 2.02
CA LEU A 55 1.66 8.56 1.39
C LEU A 55 1.12 9.84 0.75
N LEU A 56 -0.06 9.77 0.13
CA LEU A 56 -0.74 10.95 -0.41
C LEU A 56 -1.16 11.92 0.70
N GLU A 57 -1.73 11.42 1.79
CA GLU A 57 -2.15 12.21 2.96
C GLU A 57 -0.94 12.89 3.63
N THR A 58 0.17 12.17 3.80
CA THR A 58 1.29 12.66 4.60
C THR A 58 2.38 13.37 3.80
N LYS A 59 2.49 13.11 2.49
CA LYS A 59 3.59 13.62 1.65
C LYS A 59 3.16 14.50 0.48
N SER A 60 1.87 14.57 0.16
CA SER A 60 1.39 15.55 -0.83
C SER A 60 1.29 16.95 -0.24
N LYS A 61 1.32 17.97 -1.11
CA LYS A 61 1.10 19.37 -0.69
C LYS A 61 -0.31 19.60 -0.13
N TYR A 62 -1.30 18.81 -0.59
CA TYR A 62 -2.72 19.01 -0.29
C TYR A 62 -3.21 18.20 0.91
N GLY A 63 -2.47 17.15 1.30
CA GLY A 63 -2.85 16.28 2.40
C GLY A 63 -4.14 15.49 2.14
N SER A 64 -4.41 15.17 0.87
CA SER A 64 -5.64 14.52 0.43
C SER A 64 -5.34 13.44 -0.59
N TYR A 65 -6.24 12.47 -0.71
CA TYR A 65 -6.21 11.41 -1.72
C TYR A 65 -7.60 11.25 -2.36
N SER A 66 -7.64 10.74 -3.58
CA SER A 66 -8.91 10.42 -4.24
C SER A 66 -9.64 9.25 -3.57
N HIS A 67 -10.97 9.20 -3.75
CA HIS A 67 -11.81 8.06 -3.32
C HIS A 67 -11.62 6.81 -4.22
N SER A 68 -10.55 6.73 -5.01
CA SER A 68 -10.27 5.59 -5.86
C SER A 68 -9.80 4.39 -5.04
N HIS A 69 -10.21 3.20 -5.46
CA HIS A 69 -9.68 1.90 -5.00
C HIS A 69 -8.74 1.27 -6.05
N LYS A 70 -8.66 1.88 -7.24
CA LYS A 70 -7.84 1.41 -8.36
C LYS A 70 -6.38 1.76 -8.11
N LEU A 71 -5.57 0.74 -7.81
CA LEU A 71 -4.17 0.93 -7.39
C LEU A 71 -3.32 1.67 -8.42
N HIS A 72 -3.48 1.37 -9.72
CA HIS A 72 -2.74 2.07 -10.77
C HIS A 72 -3.04 3.58 -10.83
N LYS A 73 -4.28 3.99 -10.51
CA LYS A 73 -4.64 5.42 -10.45
C LYS A 73 -4.03 6.09 -9.23
N LEU A 74 -4.01 5.40 -8.09
CA LEU A 74 -3.38 5.89 -6.87
C LEU A 74 -1.86 6.06 -7.05
N LEU A 75 -1.20 5.16 -7.80
CA LEU A 75 0.20 5.33 -8.17
C LEU A 75 0.42 6.57 -9.05
N GLU A 76 -0.43 6.79 -10.05
CA GLU A 76 -0.37 8.00 -10.89
C GLU A 76 -0.56 9.28 -10.08
N GLU A 77 -1.53 9.27 -9.17
CA GLU A 77 -1.81 10.37 -8.25
C GLU A 77 -0.60 10.65 -7.33
N LEU A 78 0.02 9.59 -6.78
CA LEU A 78 1.20 9.72 -5.93
C LEU A 78 2.39 10.33 -6.68
N ILE A 79 2.63 9.88 -7.91
CA ILE A 79 3.70 10.41 -8.76
C ILE A 79 3.47 11.88 -9.11
N GLU A 80 2.22 12.27 -9.34
CA GLU A 80 1.84 13.64 -9.69
C GLU A 80 1.97 14.59 -8.50
N TYR A 81 1.50 14.18 -7.32
CA TYR A 81 1.33 15.07 -6.17
C TYR A 81 2.44 14.99 -5.12
N THR A 82 3.42 14.13 -5.31
CA THR A 82 4.57 14.00 -4.40
C THR A 82 5.90 13.93 -5.17
N PRO A 83 7.04 14.07 -4.49
CA PRO A 83 8.35 13.83 -5.09
C PRO A 83 8.62 12.37 -5.49
N PHE A 84 7.74 11.42 -5.16
CA PHE A 84 7.91 10.01 -5.53
C PHE A 84 7.97 9.85 -7.04
N LYS A 85 8.94 9.06 -7.53
CA LYS A 85 9.12 8.74 -8.96
C LYS A 85 9.44 7.27 -9.12
N THR A 86 8.81 6.66 -10.13
CA THR A 86 9.05 5.28 -10.55
C THR A 86 8.59 5.08 -11.99
N ASP A 87 8.93 3.96 -12.62
CA ASP A 87 8.35 3.55 -13.91
C ASP A 87 6.94 2.98 -13.70
N LYS A 88 5.93 3.85 -13.79
CA LYS A 88 4.52 3.42 -13.65
C LYS A 88 4.08 2.39 -14.68
N SER A 89 4.72 2.33 -15.86
CA SER A 89 4.34 1.40 -16.93
C SER A 89 4.66 -0.04 -16.54
N LYS A 90 5.76 -0.25 -15.82
CA LYS A 90 6.18 -1.54 -15.26
C LYS A 90 5.11 -2.14 -14.34
N TYR A 91 4.45 -1.31 -13.52
CA TYR A 91 3.54 -1.77 -12.48
C TYR A 91 2.06 -1.77 -12.89
N ARG A 92 1.69 -1.06 -13.96
CA ARG A 92 0.29 -0.79 -14.33
C ARG A 92 -0.55 -2.07 -14.41
N MET A 93 -0.09 -3.08 -15.15
CA MET A 93 -0.85 -4.32 -15.36
C MET A 93 -0.98 -5.13 -14.06
N ALA A 94 0.12 -5.29 -13.33
CA ALA A 94 0.11 -6.00 -12.05
C ALA A 94 -0.88 -5.36 -11.05
N LEU A 95 -0.86 -4.04 -10.93
CA LEU A 95 -1.79 -3.29 -10.08
C LEU A 95 -3.25 -3.41 -10.54
N GLN A 96 -3.49 -3.51 -11.85
CA GLN A 96 -4.83 -3.76 -12.40
C GLN A 96 -5.32 -5.17 -12.06
N VAL A 97 -4.49 -6.20 -12.23
CA VAL A 97 -4.82 -7.60 -11.88
C VAL A 97 -5.17 -7.71 -10.40
N ILE A 98 -4.36 -7.11 -9.52
CA ILE A 98 -4.62 -7.08 -8.07
C ILE A 98 -5.96 -6.39 -7.77
N THR A 99 -6.24 -5.25 -8.42
CA THR A 99 -7.51 -4.52 -8.22
C THR A 99 -8.71 -5.39 -8.62
N VAL A 100 -8.69 -5.97 -9.82
CA VAL A 100 -9.78 -6.80 -10.33
C VAL A 100 -9.99 -8.04 -9.45
N CYS A 101 -8.90 -8.71 -9.08
CA CYS A 101 -8.96 -9.88 -8.22
C CYS A 101 -9.61 -9.55 -6.85
N ALA A 102 -9.33 -8.38 -6.27
CA ALA A 102 -9.96 -7.92 -5.04
C ALA A 102 -11.39 -7.34 -5.24
N GLU A 103 -11.82 -7.02 -6.46
CA GLU A 103 -13.22 -6.68 -6.74
C GLU A 103 -14.09 -7.95 -6.86
N GLU A 104 -13.51 -8.99 -7.46
CA GLU A 104 -14.15 -10.28 -7.74
C GLU A 104 -14.11 -11.27 -6.56
N TYR A 105 -13.27 -11.02 -5.54
CA TYR A 105 -12.97 -11.96 -4.44
C TYR A 105 -14.20 -12.55 -3.73
N ARG A 106 -15.31 -11.81 -3.66
CA ARG A 106 -16.54 -12.24 -2.96
C ARG A 106 -17.44 -13.14 -3.78
N TYR A 107 -17.28 -13.13 -5.09
CA TYR A 107 -18.30 -13.64 -6.02
C TYR A 107 -17.76 -14.65 -7.02
N ASN A 108 -16.44 -14.71 -7.21
CA ASN A 108 -15.84 -15.50 -8.27
C ASN A 108 -14.78 -16.46 -7.73
N PHE A 109 -15.04 -17.76 -7.86
CA PHE A 109 -14.09 -18.83 -7.53
C PHE A 109 -13.11 -19.15 -8.67
N LEU A 110 -13.22 -18.47 -9.82
CA LEU A 110 -12.37 -18.67 -11.01
C LEU A 110 -11.23 -17.65 -11.09
N ILE A 111 -10.72 -17.17 -9.95
CA ILE A 111 -9.57 -16.28 -9.94
C ILE A 111 -8.36 -17.03 -10.49
N ASP A 112 -7.70 -16.44 -11.48
CA ASP A 112 -6.40 -16.93 -11.96
C ASP A 112 -5.33 -16.60 -10.91
N CYS A 113 -5.15 -17.51 -9.96
CA CYS A 113 -4.21 -17.35 -8.87
C CYS A 113 -2.75 -17.32 -9.33
N GLU A 114 -2.41 -17.89 -10.49
CA GLU A 114 -1.04 -17.83 -11.00
C GLU A 114 -0.74 -16.43 -11.56
N ALA A 115 -1.64 -15.89 -12.39
CA ALA A 115 -1.53 -14.50 -12.86
C ALA A 115 -1.51 -13.49 -11.69
N TYR A 116 -2.30 -13.73 -10.65
CA TYR A 116 -2.26 -12.94 -9.42
C TYR A 116 -0.90 -13.02 -8.71
N LYS A 117 -0.34 -14.22 -8.50
CA LYS A 117 0.96 -14.39 -7.83
C LYS A 117 2.10 -13.72 -8.60
N ASP A 118 2.07 -13.78 -9.93
CA ASP A 118 3.06 -13.06 -10.74
C ASP A 118 2.92 -11.54 -10.62
N SER A 119 1.68 -11.05 -10.53
CA SER A 119 1.40 -9.64 -10.22
C SER A 119 1.89 -9.25 -8.83
N VAL A 120 1.76 -10.12 -7.82
CA VAL A 120 2.31 -9.91 -6.47
C VAL A 120 3.83 -9.73 -6.52
N LYS A 121 4.56 -10.61 -7.22
CA LYS A 121 6.03 -10.52 -7.34
C LYS A 121 6.45 -9.18 -7.95
N ILE A 122 5.80 -8.75 -9.03
CA ILE A 122 6.08 -7.48 -9.70
C ILE A 122 5.76 -6.31 -8.77
N SER A 123 4.59 -6.31 -8.14
CA SER A 123 4.19 -5.24 -7.23
C SER A 123 5.01 -5.22 -5.94
N HIS A 124 5.61 -6.33 -5.52
CA HIS A 124 6.47 -6.36 -4.33
C HIS A 124 7.72 -5.48 -4.48
N GLU A 125 8.22 -5.30 -5.70
CA GLU A 125 9.29 -4.34 -5.97
C GLU A 125 8.81 -2.90 -5.73
N LEU A 126 7.61 -2.55 -6.22
CA LEU A 126 6.99 -1.25 -5.94
C LEU A 126 6.74 -1.04 -4.44
N LEU A 127 6.34 -2.07 -3.70
CA LEU A 127 6.15 -1.97 -2.24
C LEU A 127 7.44 -1.50 -1.55
N LYS A 128 8.59 -2.04 -1.94
CA LYS A 128 9.89 -1.64 -1.38
C LYS A 128 10.21 -0.18 -1.71
N GLU A 129 10.03 0.23 -2.97
CA GLU A 129 10.24 1.62 -3.40
C GLU A 129 9.36 2.60 -2.59
N LEU A 130 8.10 2.23 -2.34
CA LEU A 130 7.16 3.05 -1.54
C LEU A 130 7.61 3.17 -0.08
N LEU A 131 8.08 2.07 0.52
CA LEU A 131 8.56 2.05 1.91
C LEU A 131 9.89 2.81 2.06
N GLU A 132 10.77 2.75 1.07
CA GLU A 132 11.97 3.58 1.01
C GLU A 132 11.60 5.07 0.93
N PHE A 133 10.64 5.43 0.07
CA PHE A 133 10.14 6.80 -0.02
C PHE A 133 9.50 7.27 1.30
N GLU A 134 8.82 6.37 2.00
CA GLU A 134 8.24 6.63 3.32
C GLU A 134 9.33 6.95 4.35
N ALA A 135 10.45 6.22 4.34
CA ALA A 135 11.58 6.40 5.26
C ALA A 135 12.43 7.66 4.99
N ASN A 136 12.57 8.08 3.73
CA ASN A 136 13.59 9.05 3.31
C ASN A 136 13.23 10.55 3.46
N ILE A 137 12.28 10.95 4.30
CA ILE A 137 11.98 12.39 4.56
C ILE A 137 11.91 12.66 6.07
N PRO A 138 12.60 13.69 6.60
CA PRO A 138 12.56 14.02 8.02
C PRO A 138 11.13 14.31 8.47
N HIS A 139 10.73 13.73 9.60
CA HIS A 139 9.54 14.15 10.35
C HIS A 139 9.54 15.68 10.42
N ARG A 140 8.49 16.32 9.89
CA ARG A 140 8.14 17.67 10.36
C ARG A 140 7.64 17.51 11.80
N SER A 141 8.58 17.55 12.75
CA SER A 141 8.27 17.82 14.15
C SER A 141 7.70 19.24 14.23
N GLY A 142 6.38 19.34 14.15
CA GLY A 142 5.66 20.53 14.56
C GLY A 142 5.65 20.59 16.08
N GLU A 143 6.70 21.15 16.69
CA GLU A 143 6.60 21.73 18.03
C GLU A 143 7.26 23.10 18.05
N ASN A 144 6.40 24.11 18.17
CA ASN A 144 6.75 25.49 18.44
C ASN A 144 7.56 25.56 19.74
N LYS A 145 8.82 25.99 19.66
CA LYS A 145 9.45 26.66 20.80
C LYS A 145 8.78 28.01 20.96
N SER A 146 7.75 28.07 21.80
CA SER A 146 7.25 29.33 22.33
C SER A 146 8.36 29.98 23.16
N SER A 147 8.89 31.05 22.63
CA SER A 147 9.58 32.10 23.37
C SER A 147 8.66 32.66 24.46
N SER A 148 9.10 32.56 25.72
CA SER A 148 8.83 33.51 26.81
C SER A 148 10.09 33.44 27.67
N VAL A 149 10.95 34.45 27.75
CA VAL A 149 10.74 35.84 28.21
C VAL A 149 9.94 35.85 29.51
N SER A 150 10.63 35.56 30.61
CA SER A 150 10.70 36.40 31.82
C SER A 150 11.97 36.03 32.58
#